data_AF-A0A7Y9RID8-F1
#
_entry.id   AF-A0A7Y9RID8-F1
#
_cell.length_a   1.000
_cell.length_b   1.000
_cell.length_c   1.000
_cell.angle_alpha   90.00
_cell.angle_beta   90.00
_cell.angle_gamma   90.00
#
_symmetry.space_group_name_H-M   'P 1'
#
loop_
_entity.id
_entity.type
_entity.pdbx_description
1 polymer ?
#
loop_
_entity_poly.entity_id
_entity_poly.type
_entity_poly.pdbx_seq_one_letter_code
_entity_poly.pdbx_strand_id
1 'polypeptide(L)' 'MRKTKFTPDEAVDVWLRYWSGQLQHEIAADYRINAGRVSEILTEKYHVGSKQVAASKRSA' A
#
# COMPACT_ATOMS: atom_id res chain seq x y z
N MET A 1 -6.86 9.81 -16.69
CA MET A 1 -6.70 10.49 -15.38
C MET A 1 -5.57 9.83 -14.61
N ARG A 2 -4.68 10.60 -13.96
CA ARG A 2 -3.61 10.04 -13.12
C ARG A 2 -4.16 9.66 -11.76
N LYS A 3 -3.85 8.47 -11.27
CA LYS A 3 -4.30 8.01 -9.94
C LYS A 3 -3.64 8.85 -8.85
N THR A 4 -4.41 9.29 -7.85
CA THR A 4 -3.92 10.19 -6.79
C THR A 4 -4.11 9.64 -5.38
N LYS A 5 -4.95 8.61 -5.19
CA LYS A 5 -5.28 7.99 -3.91
C LYS A 5 -5.41 6.47 -4.08
N PHE A 6 -5.18 5.74 -2.99
CA PHE A 6 -5.48 4.32 -2.89
C PHE A 6 -6.93 4.11 -2.47
N THR A 7 -7.49 2.96 -2.83
CA THR A 7 -8.69 2.42 -2.18
C THR A 7 -8.29 1.66 -0.91
N PRO A 8 -9.24 1.34 0.00
CA PRO A 8 -8.94 0.51 1.17
C PRO A 8 -8.29 -0.83 0.83
N ASP A 9 -8.76 -1.51 -0.21
CA ASP A 9 -8.21 -2.81 -0.63
C ASP A 9 -6.79 -2.70 -1.18
N GLU A 10 -6.52 -1.66 -1.97
CA GLU A 10 -5.17 -1.43 -2.49
C GLU A 10 -4.19 -1.01 -1.39
N ALA A 11 -4.64 -0.32 -0.35
CA ALA A 11 -3.80 -0.03 0.81
C ALA A 11 -3.37 -1.32 1.54
N VAL A 12 -4.28 -2.31 1.63
CA VAL A 12 -3.95 -3.65 2.15
C VAL A 12 -2.93 -4.35 1.24
N ASP A 13 -3.12 -4.29 -0.07
CA ASP A 13 -2.18 -4.86 -1.04
C ASP A 13 -0.78 -4.21 -0.99
N VAL A 14 -0.71 -2.89 -0.81
CA VAL A 14 0.56 -2.16 -0.61
C VAL A 14 1.37 -2.75 0.56
N TRP A 15 0.70 -3.06 1.69
CA TRP A 15 1.36 -3.69 2.83
C TRP A 15 1.86 -5.10 2.51
N LEU A 16 1.05 -5.91 1.83
CA LEU A 16 1.42 -7.27 1.44
C LEU A 16 2.65 -7.29 0.52
N ARG A 17 2.68 -6.41 -0.47
CA ARG A 17 3.81 -6.25 -1.41
C ARG A 17 5.07 -5.71 -0.75
N TYR A 18 4.93 -4.72 0.12
CA TYR A 18 6.05 -4.18 0.86
C TYR A 18 6.69 -5.24 1.75
N TRP A 19 5.88 -6.04 2.45
CA TRP A 19 6.36 -7.15 3.28
C TRP A 19 6.89 -8.35 2.50
N SER A 20 6.48 -8.53 1.23
CA SER A 20 7.10 -9.52 0.34
C SER A 20 8.43 -9.04 -0.24
N GLY A 21 8.87 -7.82 0.09
CA GLY A 21 10.18 -7.28 -0.29
C GLY A 21 10.16 -6.33 -1.48
N GLN A 22 9.00 -5.98 -2.05
CA GLN A 22 8.95 -4.99 -3.13
C GLN A 22 9.27 -3.58 -2.60
N LEU A 23 10.00 -2.80 -3.39
CA LEU A 23 10.35 -1.43 -3.06
C LEU A 23 9.17 -0.48 -3.33
N GLN A 24 9.09 0.62 -2.57
CA GLN A 24 7.96 1.56 -2.69
C GLN A 24 7.79 2.14 -4.09
N HIS A 25 8.88 2.36 -4.83
CA HIS A 25 8.83 2.91 -6.18
C HIS A 25 8.31 1.89 -7.20
N GLU A 26 8.56 0.59 -6.99
CA GLU A 26 8.02 -0.48 -7.82
C GLU A 26 6.52 -0.60 -7.60
N ILE A 27 6.08 -0.64 -6.34
CA ILE A 27 4.66 -0.63 -5.96
C ILE A 27 3.95 0.60 -6.56
N ALA A 28 4.58 1.77 -6.45
CA ALA A 28 4.03 3.01 -7.01
C ALA A 28 3.90 2.97 -8.55
N ALA A 29 4.88 2.37 -9.23
CA ALA A 29 4.88 2.22 -10.68
C ALA A 29 3.73 1.30 -11.14
N ASP A 30 3.51 0.18 -10.46
CA ASP A 30 2.41 -0.75 -10.74
C ASP A 30 1.04 -0.06 -10.64
N TYR A 31 0.87 0.79 -9.63
CA TYR A 31 -0.35 1.58 -9.43
C TYR A 31 -0.41 2.87 -10.25
N ARG A 32 0.65 3.19 -11.01
CA ARG A 32 0.81 4.45 -11.75
C ARG A 32 0.51 5.69 -10.89
N ILE A 33 0.96 5.65 -9.64
CA ILE A 33 0.73 6.67 -8.61
C ILE A 33 2.05 7.27 -8.13
N ASN A 34 2.00 8.44 -7.47
CA ASN A 34 3.19 9.02 -6.86
C ASN A 34 3.68 8.15 -5.70
N ALA A 35 5.00 7.88 -5.64
CA ALA A 35 5.60 7.05 -4.59
C ALA A 35 5.37 7.60 -3.16
N GLY A 36 5.21 8.91 -3.00
CA GLY A 36 4.81 9.52 -1.74
C GLY A 36 3.48 8.97 -1.21
N ARG A 37 2.54 8.58 -2.09
CA ARG A 37 1.28 7.96 -1.65
C ARG A 37 1.50 6.58 -1.06
N VAL A 38 2.47 5.82 -1.56
CA VAL A 38 2.86 4.52 -0.95
C VAL A 38 3.42 4.76 0.45
N SER A 39 4.32 5.75 0.59
CA SER A 39 4.85 6.15 1.89
C SER A 39 3.75 6.55 2.88
N GLU A 40 2.72 7.27 2.44
CA GLU A 40 1.58 7.64 3.28
C GLU A 40 0.76 6.43 3.78
N ILE A 41 0.70 5.33 3.02
CA ILE A 41 0.11 4.06 3.49
C ILE A 41 1.04 3.40 4.51
N LEU A 42 2.34 3.29 4.20
CA LEU A 42 3.32 2.59 5.02
C LEU A 42 3.65 3.31 6.34
N THR A 43 3.37 4.60 6.41
CA THR A 43 3.45 5.41 7.64
C THR A 43 2.10 5.52 8.36
N GLU A 44 1.07 4.82 7.88
CA GLU A 44 -0.31 4.86 8.39
C GLU A 44 -0.90 6.29 8.47
N LYS A 45 -0.42 7.22 7.64
CA LYS A 45 -1.00 8.56 7.52
C LYS A 45 -2.38 8.53 6.83
N TYR A 46 -2.56 7.58 5.91
CA TYR A 46 -3.83 7.30 5.24
C TYR A 46 -4.15 5.81 5.29
N HIS A 47 -5.44 5.47 5.22
CA HIS A 47 -5.94 4.09 5.34
C HIS A 47 -5.43 3.39 6.61
N VAL A 48 -5.53 4.08 7.75
CA VAL A 48 -5.27 3.52 9.08
C VAL A 48 -6.06 2.22 9.24
N GLY A 49 -5.42 1.18 9.76
CA GLY A 49 -6.03 -0.15 9.88
C GLY A 49 -5.67 -1.11 8.73
N SER A 50 -5.23 -0.60 7.58
CA SER A 50 -4.86 -1.45 6.42
C SER A 50 -3.70 -2.40 6.72
N LYS A 51 -2.77 -1.99 7.58
CA LYS A 51 -1.64 -2.81 8.04
C LYS A 51 -2.13 -4.04 8.82
N GLN A 52 -3.07 -3.84 9.73
CA GLN A 52 -3.65 -4.87 10.58
C GLN A 52 -4.45 -5.86 9.73
N VAL A 53 -5.24 -5.36 8.79
CA VAL A 53 -5.97 -6.20 7.83
C VAL A 53 -5.02 -7.01 6.96
N ALA A 54 -3.94 -6.40 6.44
CA ALA A 54 -2.91 -7.10 5.68
C ALA A 54 -2.21 -8.18 6.53
N ALA A 55 -1.92 -7.89 7.80
CA ALA A 55 -1.34 -8.86 8.71
C ALA A 55 -2.27 -10.07 8.91
N SER A 56 -3.57 -9.84 9.16
CA SER A 56 -4.55 -10.92 9.28
C SER A 56 -4.64 -11.79 8.03
N LYS A 57 -4.52 -11.21 6.81
CA LYS A 57 -4.53 -11.97 5.55
C LYS A 57 -3.29 -12.84 5.35
N ARG A 58 -2.13 -12.44 5.89
CA ARG A 58 -0.88 -13.20 5.78
C ARG A 58 -0.82 -14.39 6.76
N SER A 59 -1.58 -14.32 7.84
CA SER A 59 -1.67 -15.36 8.88
C SER A 59 -2.69 -16.46 8.56
N ALA A 60 -3.54 -16.25 7.56
CA ALA A 60 -4.56 -17.19 7.12
C ALA A 60 -4.01 -18.11 6.03
#